data_AF-A0A8S3S686-F1
#
_entry.id   AF-A0A8S3S686-F1
#
_cell.length_a   1.000
_cell.length_b   1.000
_cell.length_c   1.000
_cell.angle_alpha   90.00
_cell.angle_beta   90.00
_cell.angle_gamma   90.00
#
_symmetry.space_group_name_H-M   'P 1'
#
loop_
_entity.id
_entity.type
_entity.pdbx_description
1 polymer ?
#
loop_
_entity_poly.entity_id
_entity_poly.type
_entity_poly.pdbx_seq_one_letter_code
_entity_poly.pdbx_strand_id
1 'polypeptide(L)'
;MDIQNYSNEKGRGLSILREISLNRTCENADILPHWCTCATEEHLSITEEVVIEVANKFTETLNEKLADFKQCEILKLKKVISATKIIPSDDILKYIKTSHVEDKHEIKFGDRVSTYIDYQLMLQTTPGDGMFEGTVRYDEFWKSINMMGDFSRINMYGKTSHCVDGIQLKKICYCKKQII
;
A
#
# COMPACT_ATOMS: atom_id res chain seq x y z
N MET A 1 -1.50 26.84 40.02
CA MET A 1 -2.75 26.76 39.23
C MET A 1 -2.86 25.32 38.77
N ASP A 2 -3.84 24.65 39.36
CA ASP A 2 -3.86 23.21 39.56
C ASP A 2 -4.01 22.41 38.28
N ILE A 3 -3.13 21.42 38.12
CA ILE A 3 -3.30 20.32 37.18
C ILE A 3 -4.39 19.43 37.77
N GLN A 4 -5.65 19.74 37.46
CA GLN A 4 -6.74 18.83 37.81
C GLN A 4 -6.62 17.55 36.98
N ASN A 5 -6.36 16.47 37.71
CA ASN A 5 -6.61 15.09 37.29
C ASN A 5 -8.05 14.97 36.80
N TYR A 6 -8.24 15.06 35.48
CA TYR A 6 -9.53 14.80 34.86
C TYR A 6 -9.68 13.28 34.73
N SER A 7 -10.42 12.74 35.68
CA SER A 7 -11.02 11.43 35.66
C SER A 7 -11.51 11.03 34.27
N ASN A 8 -11.01 9.90 33.79
CA ASN A 8 -11.69 8.84 33.02
C ASN A 8 -13.12 9.14 32.53
N GLU A 9 -13.31 10.17 31.72
CA GLU A 9 -14.56 10.38 30.98
C GLU A 9 -14.46 9.61 29.67
N LYS A 10 -15.40 8.67 29.52
CA LYS A 10 -15.73 7.94 28.29
C LYS A 10 -16.24 8.89 27.19
N GLY A 11 -15.50 9.94 26.87
CA GLY A 11 -15.75 10.83 25.76
C GLY A 11 -15.25 10.18 24.47
N ARG A 12 -16.13 10.02 23.48
CA ARG A 12 -15.80 9.42 22.16
C ARG A 12 -14.76 10.23 21.36
N GLY A 13 -14.49 11.48 21.73
CA GLY A 13 -13.67 12.42 20.96
C GLY A 13 -12.38 12.84 21.69
N LEU A 14 -11.24 12.64 21.02
CA LEU A 14 -9.97 13.27 21.39
C LEU A 14 -9.88 14.64 20.71
N SER A 15 -9.35 15.65 21.40
CA SER A 15 -9.06 16.95 20.79
C SER A 15 -7.99 16.82 19.71
N ILE A 16 -8.21 17.43 18.55
CA ILE A 16 -7.26 17.44 17.43
C ILE A 16 -5.94 18.17 17.76
N LEU A 17 -5.96 19.01 18.80
CA LEU A 17 -4.81 19.81 19.24
C LEU A 17 -3.97 19.10 20.31
N ARG A 18 -4.34 17.87 20.68
CA ARG A 18 -3.60 17.05 21.65
C ARG A 18 -2.87 15.94 20.92
N GLU A 19 -1.73 15.55 21.47
CA GLU A 19 -0.94 14.44 20.97
C GLU A 19 -1.77 13.14 21.00
N ILE A 20 -1.69 12.38 19.91
CA ILE A 20 -2.38 11.10 19.79
C ILE A 20 -1.56 10.05 20.52
N SER A 21 -2.20 9.28 21.40
CA SER A 21 -1.53 8.14 22.05
C SER A 21 -1.00 7.16 21.00
N LEU A 22 0.26 6.74 21.16
CA LEU A 22 0.88 5.71 20.33
C LEU A 22 0.16 4.37 20.39
N ASN A 23 -0.61 4.12 21.46
CA ASN A 23 -1.36 2.87 21.67
C ASN A 23 -2.87 3.04 21.44
N ARG A 24 -3.29 4.02 20.64
CA ARG A 24 -4.72 4.19 20.31
C ARG A 24 -5.18 3.05 19.41
N THR A 25 -6.09 2.21 19.91
CA THR A 25 -6.70 1.13 19.12
C THR A 25 -8.04 1.56 18.51
N CYS A 26 -8.53 0.81 17.51
CA CYS A 26 -9.89 0.99 16.97
C CYS A 26 -10.98 0.78 18.03
N GLU A 27 -10.77 -0.15 18.96
CA GLU A 27 -11.68 -0.36 20.10
C GLU A 27 -11.74 0.87 21.01
N ASN A 28 -10.60 1.51 21.31
CA ASN A 28 -10.59 2.77 22.06
C ASN A 28 -11.28 3.93 21.33
N ALA A 29 -11.42 3.82 20.00
CA ALA A 29 -12.12 4.79 19.17
C ALA A 29 -13.59 4.41 18.90
N ASP A 30 -14.09 3.31 19.48
CA ASP A 30 -15.45 2.77 19.23
C ASP A 30 -15.70 2.49 17.74
N ILE A 31 -14.65 2.11 17.00
CA ILE A 31 -14.70 1.76 15.58
C ILE A 31 -14.84 0.24 15.47
N LEU A 32 -15.96 -0.22 14.90
CA LEU A 32 -16.18 -1.64 14.66
C LEU A 32 -15.09 -2.22 13.74
N PRO A 33 -14.68 -3.50 13.89
CA PRO A 33 -13.57 -4.08 13.14
C PRO A 33 -13.67 -3.91 11.62
N HIS A 34 -14.87 -4.01 11.04
CA HIS A 34 -15.06 -3.83 9.59
C HIS A 34 -14.83 -2.39 9.10
N TRP A 35 -14.84 -1.39 10.00
CA TRP A 35 -14.46 -0.01 9.73
C TRP A 35 -13.05 0.34 10.23
N CYS A 36 -12.38 -0.59 10.90
CA CYS A 36 -11.02 -0.39 11.40
C CYS A 36 -10.04 -0.49 10.24
N THR A 37 -9.52 0.65 9.78
CA THR A 37 -8.58 0.72 8.65
C THR A 37 -7.12 0.51 9.08
N CYS A 38 -6.85 0.25 10.36
CA CYS A 38 -5.51 0.04 10.88
C CYS A 38 -5.00 -1.34 10.45
N ALA A 39 -4.31 -1.40 9.31
CA ALA A 39 -3.47 -2.55 8.96
C ALA A 39 -2.14 -2.46 9.71
N THR A 40 -1.58 -3.60 10.08
CA THR A 40 -0.22 -3.66 10.65
C THR A 40 0.77 -3.71 9.50
N GLU A 41 1.83 -2.92 9.62
CA GLU A 41 2.91 -2.89 8.65
C GLU A 41 4.12 -3.65 9.19
N GLU A 42 4.65 -4.59 8.40
CA GLU A 42 5.89 -5.30 8.69
C GLU A 42 6.91 -4.96 7.61
N HIS A 43 8.02 -4.31 7.98
CA HIS A 43 9.10 -4.03 7.04
C HIS A 43 9.90 -5.30 6.75
N LEU A 44 10.02 -5.64 5.47
CA LEU A 44 10.74 -6.82 5.02
C LEU A 44 12.15 -6.48 4.56
N SER A 45 13.03 -7.48 4.59
CA SER A 45 14.34 -7.33 3.98
C SER A 45 14.23 -7.34 2.45
N ILE A 46 14.90 -6.39 1.80
CA ILE A 46 14.94 -6.30 0.33
C ILE A 46 15.61 -7.50 -0.35
N THR A 47 16.28 -8.36 0.41
CA THR A 47 16.95 -9.57 -0.07
C THR A 47 16.06 -10.81 -0.05
N GLU A 48 14.84 -10.71 0.50
CA GLU A 48 13.91 -11.83 0.53
C GLU A 48 13.45 -12.19 -0.88
N GLU A 49 13.33 -13.49 -1.16
CA GLU A 49 12.96 -14.01 -2.48
C GLU A 49 11.61 -13.47 -2.94
N VAL A 50 10.63 -13.45 -2.03
CA VAL A 50 9.28 -12.91 -2.31
C VAL A 50 9.34 -11.44 -2.72
N VAL A 51 10.19 -10.62 -2.08
CA VAL A 51 10.34 -9.19 -2.37
C VAL A 51 10.90 -8.98 -3.78
N ILE A 52 11.87 -9.80 -4.18
CA ILE A 52 12.46 -9.75 -5.53
C ILE A 52 11.41 -10.17 -6.57
N GLU A 53 10.63 -11.22 -6.28
CA GLU A 53 9.57 -11.72 -7.16
C GLU A 53 8.49 -10.65 -7.40
N VAL A 54 7.97 -10.03 -6.33
CA VAL A 54 6.95 -8.97 -6.45
C VAL A 54 7.50 -7.71 -7.13
N ALA A 55 8.76 -7.35 -6.90
CA ALA A 55 9.41 -6.21 -7.56
C ALA A 55 9.62 -6.43 -9.07
N ASN A 56 9.96 -7.65 -9.47
CA ASN A 56 10.05 -8.02 -10.88
C ASN A 56 8.67 -7.93 -11.54
N LYS A 57 7.62 -8.49 -10.92
CA LYS A 57 6.25 -8.41 -11.45
C LYS A 57 5.74 -6.97 -11.56
N PHE A 58 6.09 -6.11 -10.60
CA PHE A 58 5.79 -4.68 -10.70
C PHE A 58 6.48 -4.08 -11.93
N THR A 59 7.78 -4.31 -12.11
CA THR A 59 8.53 -3.80 -13.27
C THR A 59 7.97 -4.32 -14.60
N GLU A 60 7.55 -5.58 -14.66
CA GLU A 60 6.85 -6.16 -15.80
C GLU A 60 5.55 -5.41 -16.10
N THR A 61 4.73 -5.14 -15.08
CA THR A 61 3.47 -4.41 -15.23
C THR A 61 3.70 -2.98 -15.75
N LEU A 62 4.82 -2.33 -15.36
CA LEU A 62 5.21 -1.04 -15.93
C LEU A 62 5.48 -1.16 -17.44
N ASN A 63 6.21 -2.19 -17.84
CA ASN A 63 6.54 -2.44 -19.25
C ASN A 63 5.33 -2.89 -20.07
N GLU A 64 4.39 -3.64 -19.49
CA GLU A 64 3.11 -4.00 -20.13
C GLU A 64 2.33 -2.74 -20.55
N LYS A 65 2.29 -1.70 -19.69
CA LYS A 65 1.68 -0.41 -20.05
C LYS A 65 2.43 0.36 -21.15
N LEU A 66 3.70 0.02 -21.39
CA LEU A 66 4.55 0.62 -22.42
C LEU A 66 4.61 -0.23 -23.71
N ALA A 67 3.99 -1.41 -23.75
CA ALA A 67 4.18 -2.39 -24.82
C ALA A 67 3.83 -1.83 -26.21
N ASP A 68 2.79 -1.00 -26.30
CA ASP A 68 2.35 -0.37 -27.56
C ASP A 68 3.23 0.82 -27.99
N PHE A 69 4.07 1.34 -27.10
CA PHE A 69 4.83 2.59 -27.28
C PHE A 69 6.30 2.32 -27.57
N LYS A 70 6.62 2.01 -28.83
CA LYS A 70 7.98 1.67 -29.29
C LYS A 70 9.03 2.76 -29.05
N GLN A 71 8.60 4.02 -28.86
CA GLN A 71 9.45 5.16 -28.54
C GLN A 71 9.96 5.19 -27.09
N CYS A 72 9.39 4.38 -26.21
CA CYS A 72 9.83 4.24 -24.83
C CYS A 72 10.86 3.10 -24.72
N GLU A 73 11.82 3.27 -23.82
CA GLU A 73 12.76 2.24 -23.42
C GLU A 73 12.08 1.20 -22.51
N ILE A 74 12.61 -0.02 -22.53
CA ILE A 74 12.19 -1.08 -21.60
C ILE A 74 12.83 -0.78 -20.25
N LEU A 75 11.99 -0.64 -19.23
CA LEU A 75 12.43 -0.40 -17.85
C LEU A 75 12.94 -1.71 -17.24
N LYS A 76 14.05 -1.62 -16.50
CA LYS A 76 14.63 -2.71 -15.73
C LYS A 76 14.71 -2.31 -14.26
N LEU A 77 14.49 -3.27 -13.37
CA LEU A 77 14.68 -3.06 -11.94
C LEU A 77 16.16 -2.75 -11.67
N LYS A 78 16.43 -1.58 -11.10
CA LYS A 78 17.78 -1.17 -10.67
C LYS A 78 18.03 -1.56 -9.22
N LYS A 79 17.09 -1.26 -8.33
CA LYS A 79 17.09 -1.70 -6.93
C LYS A 79 15.71 -1.58 -6.30
N VAL A 80 15.44 -2.42 -5.30
CA VAL A 80 14.33 -2.22 -4.36
C VAL A 80 14.82 -1.28 -3.26
N ILE A 81 14.02 -0.25 -2.96
CA ILE A 81 14.32 0.76 -1.94
C ILE A 81 13.70 0.34 -0.61
N SER A 82 12.43 -0.06 -0.63
CA SER A 82 11.73 -0.55 0.55
C SER A 82 10.65 -1.56 0.16
N ALA A 83 10.36 -2.46 1.09
CA ALA A 83 9.27 -3.41 0.98
C ALA A 83 8.58 -3.51 2.35
N THR A 84 7.25 -3.35 2.34
CA THR A 84 6.42 -3.43 3.53
C THR A 84 5.30 -4.41 3.27
N LYS A 85 5.16 -5.41 4.12
CA LYS A 85 4.04 -6.33 4.13
C LYS A 85 2.89 -5.70 4.90
N ILE A 86 1.73 -5.60 4.26
CA ILE A 86 0.50 -5.07 4.83
C ILE A 86 -0.30 -6.25 5.38
N ILE A 87 -0.40 -6.32 6.70
CA ILE A 87 -1.10 -7.39 7.41
C ILE A 87 -2.47 -6.85 7.86
N PRO A 88 -3.57 -7.27 7.23
CA PRO A 88 -4.90 -6.94 7.71
C PRO A 88 -5.14 -7.55 9.09
N SER A 89 -5.89 -6.84 9.94
CA SER A 89 -6.25 -7.35 11.26
C SER A 89 -6.96 -8.70 11.16
N ASP A 90 -6.58 -9.62 12.05
CA ASP A 90 -7.21 -10.94 12.18
C ASP A 90 -8.74 -10.84 12.33
N ASP A 91 -9.22 -9.79 13.01
CA ASP A 91 -10.64 -9.55 13.21
C ASP A 91 -11.36 -9.20 11.91
N ILE A 92 -10.71 -8.45 11.01
CA ILE A 92 -11.25 -8.11 9.68
C ILE A 92 -11.37 -9.38 8.84
N LEU A 93 -10.34 -10.23 8.89
CA LEU A 93 -10.28 -11.46 8.09
C LEU A 93 -11.29 -12.52 8.50
N LYS A 94 -11.76 -12.45 9.75
CA LYS A 94 -12.76 -13.37 10.32
C LYS A 94 -14.15 -12.75 10.40
N TYR A 95 -14.33 -11.45 10.13
CA TYR A 95 -15.60 -10.76 10.32
C TYR A 95 -16.69 -11.32 9.39
N ILE A 96 -17.83 -11.72 9.97
CA ILE A 96 -19.02 -12.15 9.20
C ILE A 96 -20.08 -11.05 9.19
N LYS A 97 -20.55 -10.64 10.38
CA LYS A 97 -21.63 -9.67 10.54
C LYS A 97 -21.67 -9.09 11.94
N THR A 98 -22.21 -7.88 12.04
CA THR A 98 -22.58 -7.24 13.31
C THR A 98 -24.07 -7.42 13.51
N SER A 99 -24.48 -7.80 14.72
CA SER A 99 -25.88 -7.88 15.14
C SER A 99 -26.12 -6.90 16.29
N HIS A 100 -27.28 -6.26 16.30
CA HIS A 100 -27.69 -5.38 17.39
C HIS A 100 -28.60 -6.14 18.35
N VAL A 101 -28.17 -6.29 19.60
CA VAL A 101 -28.96 -6.91 20.65
C VAL A 101 -28.91 -5.99 21.87
N GLU A 102 -30.05 -5.45 22.29
CA GLU A 102 -30.19 -4.66 23.52
C GLU A 102 -29.13 -3.54 23.66
N ASP A 103 -29.06 -2.65 22.66
CA ASP A 103 -28.10 -1.53 22.58
C ASP A 103 -26.61 -1.91 22.56
N LYS A 104 -26.28 -3.19 22.40
CA LYS A 104 -24.91 -3.69 22.23
C LYS A 104 -24.68 -4.19 20.81
N HIS A 105 -23.47 -3.97 20.33
CA HIS A 105 -22.98 -4.56 19.08
C HIS A 105 -22.35 -5.92 19.39
N GLU A 106 -22.99 -6.99 18.93
CA GLU A 106 -22.39 -8.33 18.92
C GLU A 106 -21.76 -8.61 17.56
N ILE A 107 -20.46 -8.88 17.54
CA ILE A 107 -19.71 -9.18 16.33
C ILE A 107 -19.57 -10.70 16.21
N LYS A 108 -19.94 -11.25 15.06
CA LYS A 108 -19.73 -12.67 14.75
C LYS A 108 -18.49 -12.84 13.88
N PHE A 109 -17.56 -13.65 14.38
CA PHE A 109 -16.37 -14.08 13.67
C PHE A 109 -16.53 -15.51 13.14
N GLY A 110 -15.93 -15.79 11.99
CA GLY A 110 -15.86 -17.10 11.35
C GLY A 110 -14.43 -17.49 11.01
N ASP A 111 -14.31 -18.34 9.99
CA ASP A 111 -13.02 -18.73 9.43
C ASP A 111 -12.38 -17.57 8.66
N ARG A 112 -11.05 -17.59 8.54
CA ARG A 112 -10.30 -16.59 7.76
C ARG A 112 -10.68 -16.69 6.28
N VAL A 113 -11.15 -15.58 5.72
CA VAL A 113 -11.67 -15.54 4.34
C VAL A 113 -10.57 -15.25 3.30
N SER A 114 -9.45 -14.64 3.68
CA SER A 114 -8.39 -14.24 2.73
C SER A 114 -7.07 -14.97 2.94
N THR A 115 -6.48 -15.40 1.82
CA THR A 115 -5.14 -15.99 1.65
C THR A 115 -4.18 -15.05 0.93
N TYR A 116 -4.57 -13.81 0.66
CA TYR A 116 -3.70 -12.87 -0.03
C TYR A 116 -2.94 -11.97 0.93
N ILE A 117 -1.72 -11.63 0.53
CA ILE A 117 -0.81 -10.74 1.24
C ILE A 117 -0.51 -9.56 0.32
N ASP A 118 -0.71 -8.35 0.83
CA ASP A 118 -0.36 -7.13 0.10
C ASP A 118 1.04 -6.67 0.49
N TYR A 119 1.84 -6.33 -0.51
CA TYR A 119 3.19 -5.79 -0.38
C TYR A 119 3.21 -4.38 -0.97
N GLN A 120 3.53 -3.39 -0.15
CA GLN A 120 3.84 -2.04 -0.62
C GLN A 120 5.33 -1.95 -0.92
N LEU A 121 5.66 -1.62 -2.17
CA LEU A 121 7.04 -1.58 -2.66
C LEU A 121 7.40 -0.17 -3.10
N MET A 122 8.63 0.23 -2.78
CA MET A 122 9.30 1.34 -3.44
C MET A 122 10.49 0.79 -4.22
N LEU A 123 10.55 1.05 -5.51
CA LEU A 123 11.62 0.56 -6.38
C LEU A 123 12.19 1.66 -7.27
N GLN A 124 13.42 1.46 -7.71
CA GLN A 124 14.09 2.30 -8.70
C GLN A 124 14.29 1.50 -9.98
N THR A 125 13.96 2.09 -11.12
CA THR A 125 14.19 1.52 -12.45
C THR A 125 15.30 2.22 -13.21
N THR A 126 15.78 1.55 -14.25
CA THR A 126 16.69 2.10 -15.25
C THR A 126 16.15 1.78 -16.66
N PRO A 127 16.29 2.66 -17.65
CA PRO A 127 16.95 3.97 -17.63
C PRO A 127 16.12 5.07 -16.95
N GLY A 128 16.75 6.21 -16.64
CA GLY A 128 16.09 7.41 -16.12
C GLY A 128 15.86 7.46 -14.61
N ASP A 129 16.43 6.49 -13.87
CA ASP A 129 16.43 6.45 -12.40
C ASP A 129 15.05 6.71 -11.79
N GLY A 130 14.03 6.10 -12.40
CA GLY A 130 12.65 6.32 -11.99
C GLY A 130 12.31 5.62 -10.70
N MET A 131 11.80 6.38 -9.74
CA MET A 131 11.35 5.85 -8.47
C MET A 131 9.84 5.68 -8.49
N PHE A 132 9.39 4.47 -8.19
CA PHE A 132 7.98 4.11 -8.22
C PHE A 132 7.55 3.50 -6.88
N GLU A 133 6.33 3.81 -6.48
CA GLU A 133 5.64 3.21 -5.35
C GLU A 133 4.36 2.53 -5.84
N GLY A 134 4.04 1.36 -5.29
CA GLY A 134 2.82 0.64 -5.61
C GLY A 134 2.56 -0.53 -4.69
N THR A 135 1.34 -1.05 -4.74
CA THR A 135 0.91 -2.20 -3.95
C THR A 135 0.80 -3.42 -4.87
N VAL A 136 1.40 -4.53 -4.45
CA VAL A 136 1.38 -5.82 -5.13
C VAL A 136 0.70 -6.83 -4.23
N ARG A 137 -0.31 -7.53 -4.73
CA ARG A 137 -0.97 -8.63 -4.02
C ARG A 137 -0.38 -9.95 -4.44
N TYR A 138 0.08 -10.72 -3.47
CA TYR A 138 0.46 -12.12 -3.61
C TYR A 138 -0.68 -13.00 -3.10
N ASP A 139 -1.21 -13.86 -3.95
CA ASP A 139 -2.19 -14.87 -3.57
C ASP A 139 -1.46 -16.20 -3.30
N GLU A 140 -1.42 -16.64 -2.04
CA GLU A 140 -0.72 -17.87 -1.65
C GLU A 140 -1.37 -19.13 -2.22
N PHE A 141 -2.69 -19.11 -2.46
CA PHE A 141 -3.43 -20.28 -2.92
C PHE A 141 -3.19 -20.53 -4.41
N TRP A 142 -3.33 -19.49 -5.23
CA TRP A 142 -3.12 -19.57 -6.68
C TRP A 142 -1.66 -19.34 -7.10
N LYS A 143 -0.78 -18.97 -6.15
CA LYS A 143 0.59 -18.52 -6.41
C LYS A 143 0.65 -17.45 -7.49
N SER A 144 -0.26 -16.46 -7.39
CA SER A 144 -0.42 -15.41 -8.40
C SER A 144 -0.05 -14.05 -7.83
N ILE A 145 0.55 -13.20 -8.66
CA ILE A 145 1.03 -11.87 -8.28
C ILE A 145 0.36 -10.83 -9.16
N ASN A 146 -0.37 -9.91 -8.55
CA ASN A 146 -1.14 -8.89 -9.24
C ASN A 146 -0.88 -7.51 -8.66
N MET A 147 -0.69 -6.50 -9.51
CA MET A 147 -0.68 -5.10 -9.07
C MET A 147 -2.07 -4.71 -8.59
N MET A 148 -2.13 -4.10 -7.40
CA MET A 148 -3.35 -3.53 -6.84
C MET A 148 -3.39 -2.04 -7.13
N GLY A 149 -4.45 -1.59 -7.79
CA GLY A 149 -4.65 -0.16 -8.10
C GLY A 149 -3.65 0.38 -9.13
N ASP A 150 -3.37 1.69 -9.03
CA ASP A 150 -2.37 2.38 -9.85
C ASP A 150 -1.05 2.51 -9.07
N PHE A 151 0.05 2.76 -9.78
CA PHE A 151 1.33 3.07 -9.16
C PHE A 151 1.62 4.58 -9.22
N SER A 152 2.50 5.02 -8.32
CA SER A 152 2.92 6.40 -8.21
C SER A 152 4.38 6.56 -8.64
N ARG A 153 4.64 7.52 -9.52
CA ARG A 153 6.00 8.01 -9.78
C ARG A 153 6.34 9.05 -8.71
N ILE A 154 7.32 8.75 -7.86
CA ILE A 154 7.62 9.58 -6.67
C ILE A 154 8.75 10.58 -6.86
N ASN A 155 9.54 10.46 -7.94
CA ASN A 155 10.57 11.44 -8.29
C ASN A 155 10.28 12.17 -9.61
N MET A 156 10.88 13.35 -9.77
CA MET A 156 10.70 14.19 -10.95
C MET A 156 11.18 13.47 -12.21
N TYR A 157 10.34 13.40 -13.24
CA TYR A 157 10.64 12.75 -14.52
C TYR A 157 11.10 13.73 -15.62
N GLY A 158 10.95 15.04 -15.39
CA GLY A 158 11.49 16.10 -16.25
C GLY A 158 11.03 15.99 -17.70
N LYS A 159 11.99 16.11 -18.64
CA LYS A 159 11.75 16.04 -20.09
C LYS A 159 11.98 14.64 -20.69
N THR A 160 12.16 13.62 -19.86
CA THR A 160 12.56 12.28 -20.34
C THR A 160 11.46 11.54 -21.12
N SER A 161 10.21 11.98 -20.98
CA SER A 161 9.01 11.39 -21.60
C SER A 161 8.39 12.27 -22.71
N HIS A 162 9.19 13.13 -23.37
CA HIS A 162 8.70 14.07 -24.39
C HIS A 162 8.09 13.42 -25.65
N CYS A 163 8.34 12.13 -25.88
CA CYS A 163 7.95 11.38 -27.08
C CYS A 163 6.55 10.73 -26.96
N VAL A 164 5.90 10.89 -25.81
CA VAL A 164 4.54 10.39 -25.56
C VAL A 164 3.63 11.51 -25.09
N ASP A 165 2.38 11.43 -25.52
CA ASP A 165 1.29 12.25 -25.02
C ASP A 165 0.42 11.42 -24.08
N GLY A 166 -0.08 12.05 -23.00
CA GLY A 166 -0.85 11.38 -21.96
C GLY A 166 -0.15 11.32 -20.62
N ILE A 167 -0.87 11.74 -19.58
CA ILE A 167 -0.34 11.90 -18.21
C ILE A 167 0.20 10.56 -17.68
N GLN A 168 -0.51 9.46 -17.93
CA GLN A 168 -0.12 8.15 -17.40
C GLN A 168 1.19 7.65 -18.03
N LEU A 169 1.36 7.79 -19.34
CA LEU A 169 2.59 7.40 -20.02
C LEU A 169 3.76 8.30 -19.64
N LYS A 170 3.52 9.61 -19.44
CA LYS A 170 4.56 10.55 -19.02
C LYS A 170 5.21 10.22 -17.68
N LYS A 171 4.50 9.52 -16.78
CA LYS A 171 5.02 9.05 -15.49
C LYS A 171 6.05 7.92 -15.64
N ILE A 172 5.93 7.10 -16.68
CA ILE A 172 6.70 5.85 -16.85
C ILE A 172 7.69 5.86 -18.00
N CYS A 173 7.32 6.45 -19.14
CA CYS A 173 8.10 6.37 -20.36
C CYS A 173 9.44 7.09 -20.21
N TYR A 174 10.51 6.40 -20.60
CA TYR A 174 11.81 7.02 -20.85
C TYR A 174 12.07 6.94 -22.36
N CYS A 175 12.14 8.07 -23.05
CA CYS A 175 12.27 8.10 -24.50
C CYS A 175 13.62 7.55 -24.98
N LYS A 176 13.60 6.73 -26.04
CA LYS A 176 14.83 6.19 -26.64
C LYS A 176 15.78 7.27 -27.14
N LYS A 177 15.21 8.35 -27.68
CA LYS A 177 15.94 9.56 -28.07
C LYS A 177 15.66 10.63 -27.03
N GLN A 178 16.69 11.06 -26.31
CA GLN A 178 16.61 12.15 -25.34
C GLN A 178 16.93 13.47 -26.03
N ILE A 179 16.16 14.52 -25.72
CA ILE A 179 16.49 15.90 -26.09
C ILE A 179 17.51 16.41 -25.05
N ILE A 180 18.78 16.45 -25.45
CA ILE A 180 19.87 17.08 -24.70
C ILE A 180 19.78 18.60 -24.87
#